data_AF-A0A2Z4YAE5-F1
#
_entry.id   AF-A0A2Z4YAE5-F1
#
_cell.length_a   1.000
_cell.length_b   1.000
_cell.length_c   1.000
_cell.angle_alpha   90.00
_cell.angle_beta   90.00
_cell.angle_gamma   90.00
#
_symmetry.space_group_name_H-M   'P 1'
#
loop_
_entity.id
_entity.type
_entity.pdbx_description
1 polymer ?
#
loop_
_entity_poly.entity_id
_entity_poly.type
_entity_poly.pdbx_seq_one_letter_code
_entity_poly.pdbx_strand_id
1 'polypeptide(L)'
;MLSGCAQRGPEERLEKVAQLYQKRDLLGARLEAKELVQKYPESKEALTARFVLAQVYLQDRQPDEALAELEQVLARTTQKDQMGIQALAMTLDILKRSQRFEEAYKLIDKYQKEYANDAITSLQLTVARADTMAEAGETTRARELLVSLMEQSTSPMERRQFRSLIGETFMRERAALEAARFFESMFESASTDDDKRDIALRAAWFYAAADDYQSSRKWAERATELFAKAIEQELDAAEKSSLAHSLGYLYMQIGNLRGAEEVLRAVFNSPATTMEELPRLVNELVMVFLRQGKADDAIAFLKEAAERYPQSPLAQDAARLESFKAQGKLDTVDTSPLVMKWSADPLLSLDPALLPKADAATSGPAARSAEQPQASNEGITQEPAQEGAKAATEAAPGKADETTTKSD
;
A
#
# COMPACT_ATOMS: atom_id res chain seq x y z
N MET A 1 48.69 4.86 -38.52
CA MET A 1 48.26 3.79 -37.60
C MET A 1 47.03 4.29 -36.86
N LEU A 2 45.89 3.61 -37.03
CA LEU A 2 44.63 3.95 -36.38
C LEU A 2 44.66 3.40 -34.95
N SER A 3 44.80 4.29 -33.97
CA SER A 3 44.77 3.93 -32.54
C SER A 3 43.34 3.55 -32.16
N GLY A 4 43.20 2.31 -31.67
CA GLY A 4 41.96 1.58 -31.53
C GLY A 4 40.92 2.21 -30.60
N CYS A 5 39.65 1.95 -30.94
CA CYS A 5 38.50 2.13 -30.08
C CYS A 5 38.77 1.46 -28.73
N ALA A 6 38.95 2.26 -27.67
CA ALA A 6 38.81 1.76 -26.31
C ALA A 6 37.40 1.14 -26.19
N GLN A 7 37.34 -0.18 -26.00
CA GLN A 7 36.07 -0.86 -25.83
C GLN A 7 35.46 -0.38 -24.51
N ARG A 8 34.24 0.17 -24.56
CA ARG A 8 33.50 0.59 -23.37
C ARG A 8 33.36 -0.58 -22.40
N GLY A 9 33.68 -0.34 -21.14
CA GLY A 9 33.56 -1.32 -20.06
C GLY A 9 32.09 -1.69 -19.77
N PRO A 10 31.85 -2.74 -18.95
CA PRO A 10 30.50 -3.18 -18.62
C PRO A 10 29.66 -2.08 -17.94
N GLU A 11 30.26 -1.27 -17.07
CA GLU A 11 29.60 -0.16 -16.37
C GLU A 11 29.11 0.92 -17.34
N GLU A 12 29.98 1.40 -18.24
CA GLU A 12 29.63 2.41 -19.25
C GLU A 12 28.55 1.91 -20.22
N ARG A 13 28.54 0.61 -20.51
CA ARG A 13 27.50 -0.01 -21.35
C ARG A 13 26.18 -0.09 -20.62
N LEU A 14 26.17 -0.45 -19.33
CA LEU A 14 24.95 -0.45 -18.53
C LEU A 14 24.37 0.96 -18.38
N GLU A 15 25.22 1.97 -18.20
CA GLU A 15 24.78 3.36 -18.15
C GLU A 15 24.10 3.77 -19.46
N LYS A 16 24.67 3.36 -20.61
CA LYS A 16 24.03 3.58 -21.92
C LYS A 16 22.70 2.83 -22.05
N VAL A 17 22.60 1.59 -21.58
CA VAL A 17 21.32 0.85 -21.53
C VAL A 17 20.28 1.64 -20.75
N ALA A 18 20.62 2.13 -19.56
CA ALA A 18 19.72 2.91 -18.72
C ALA A 18 19.29 4.21 -19.40
N GLN A 19 20.21 4.94 -20.04
CA GLN A 19 19.90 6.17 -20.77
C GLN A 19 18.94 5.92 -21.95
N LEU A 20 19.15 4.84 -22.72
CA LEU A 20 18.28 4.48 -23.84
C LEU A 20 16.89 4.08 -23.36
N TYR A 21 16.82 3.30 -22.28
CA TYR A 21 15.56 2.89 -21.65
C TYR A 21 14.77 4.10 -21.13
N GLN A 22 15.42 5.05 -20.44
CA GLN A 22 14.80 6.29 -19.97
C GLN A 22 14.26 7.15 -21.13
N LYS A 23 14.97 7.19 -22.26
CA LYS A 23 14.53 7.86 -23.50
C LYS A 23 13.43 7.10 -24.26
N ARG A 24 12.99 5.94 -23.75
CA ARG A 24 12.04 5.02 -24.40
C ARG A 24 12.52 4.49 -25.77
N ASP A 25 13.83 4.51 -26.01
CA ASP A 25 14.41 3.81 -27.15
C ASP A 25 14.60 2.33 -26.77
N LEU A 26 13.50 1.59 -26.80
CA LEU A 26 13.47 0.18 -26.38
C LEU A 26 14.30 -0.72 -27.30
N LEU A 27 14.33 -0.41 -28.60
CA LEU A 27 15.14 -1.14 -29.56
C LEU A 27 16.63 -0.92 -29.28
N GLY A 28 17.06 0.34 -29.11
CA GLY A 28 18.42 0.68 -28.74
C GLY A 28 18.83 0.04 -27.41
N ALA A 29 18.00 0.17 -26.38
CA ALA A 29 18.25 -0.40 -25.06
C ALA A 29 18.42 -1.93 -25.12
N ARG A 30 17.55 -2.63 -25.86
CA ARG A 30 17.65 -4.08 -26.07
C ARG A 30 18.93 -4.48 -26.79
N LEU A 31 19.31 -3.78 -27.86
CA LEU A 31 20.52 -4.10 -28.61
C LEU A 31 21.79 -3.91 -27.76
N GLU A 32 21.88 -2.78 -27.05
CA GLU A 32 23.02 -2.51 -26.17
C GLU A 32 23.08 -3.49 -25.00
N ALA A 33 21.94 -3.82 -24.39
CA ALA A 33 21.88 -4.77 -23.28
C ALA A 33 22.27 -6.18 -23.74
N LYS A 34 21.83 -6.62 -24.93
CA LYS A 34 22.28 -7.89 -25.53
C LYS A 34 23.79 -7.92 -25.75
N GLU A 35 24.36 -6.83 -26.26
CA GLU A 35 25.80 -6.74 -26.49
C GLU A 35 26.60 -6.79 -25.17
N LEU A 36 26.13 -6.09 -24.13
CA LEU A 36 26.69 -6.14 -22.78
C LEU A 36 26.67 -7.56 -22.22
N VAL A 37 25.52 -8.23 -22.28
CA VAL A 37 25.35 -9.61 -21.82
C VAL A 37 26.24 -10.58 -22.60
N GLN A 38 26.39 -10.39 -23.91
CA GLN A 38 27.23 -11.25 -24.75
C GLN A 38 28.73 -11.07 -24.45
N LYS A 39 29.18 -9.84 -24.22
CA LYS A 39 30.59 -9.52 -24.03
C LYS A 39 31.08 -9.73 -22.60
N TYR A 40 30.21 -9.51 -21.62
CA TYR A 40 30.55 -9.56 -20.20
C TYR A 40 29.57 -10.46 -19.43
N PRO A 41 29.37 -11.72 -19.85
CA PRO A 41 28.27 -12.56 -19.35
C PRO A 41 28.28 -12.80 -17.84
N GLU A 42 29.45 -12.75 -17.19
CA GLU A 42 29.61 -12.97 -15.75
C GLU A 42 29.64 -11.68 -14.91
N SER A 43 29.56 -10.52 -15.55
CA SER A 43 29.59 -9.23 -14.84
C SER A 43 28.29 -8.96 -14.09
N LYS A 44 28.37 -8.19 -13.00
CA LYS A 44 27.18 -7.73 -12.27
C LYS A 44 26.30 -6.85 -13.16
N GLU A 45 26.94 -6.07 -14.02
CA GLU A 45 26.28 -5.19 -14.97
C GLU A 45 25.50 -5.98 -16.02
N ALA A 46 26.03 -7.12 -16.47
CA ALA A 46 25.29 -8.02 -17.34
C ALA A 46 24.05 -8.60 -16.64
N LEU A 47 24.10 -8.90 -15.33
CA LEU A 47 22.90 -9.32 -14.60
C LEU A 47 21.82 -8.22 -14.57
N THR A 48 22.21 -6.98 -14.31
CA THR A 48 21.27 -5.84 -14.40
C THR A 48 20.76 -5.66 -15.82
N ALA A 49 21.61 -5.82 -16.84
CA ALA A 49 21.21 -5.72 -18.24
C ALA A 49 20.21 -6.82 -18.65
N ARG A 50 20.33 -8.04 -18.12
CA ARG A 50 19.33 -9.11 -18.30
C ARG A 50 17.99 -8.76 -17.68
N PHE A 51 17.99 -8.18 -16.47
CA PHE A 51 16.77 -7.69 -15.84
C PHE A 51 16.09 -6.61 -16.69
N VAL A 52 16.86 -5.66 -17.24
CA VAL A 52 16.34 -4.65 -18.19
C VAL A 52 15.83 -5.29 -19.49
N LEU A 53 16.54 -6.29 -20.04
CA LEU A 53 16.07 -7.02 -21.22
C LEU A 53 14.71 -7.66 -20.98
N ALA A 54 14.51 -8.28 -19.82
CA ALA A 54 13.22 -8.85 -19.47
C ALA A 54 12.11 -7.79 -19.45
N GLN A 55 12.36 -6.61 -18.89
CA GLN A 55 11.39 -5.49 -18.91
C GLN A 55 11.08 -5.02 -20.33
N VAL A 56 12.10 -4.90 -21.19
CA VAL A 56 11.91 -4.52 -22.60
C VAL A 56 11.10 -5.58 -23.35
N TYR A 57 11.38 -6.86 -23.13
CA TYR A 57 10.62 -7.95 -23.74
C TYR A 57 9.15 -7.94 -23.31
N LEU A 58 8.84 -7.64 -22.05
CA LEU A 58 7.45 -7.50 -21.62
C LEU A 58 6.72 -6.34 -22.30
N GLN A 59 7.38 -5.21 -22.53
CA GLN A 59 6.80 -4.10 -23.27
C GLN A 59 6.52 -4.49 -24.74
N ASP A 60 7.38 -5.33 -25.32
CA ASP A 60 7.21 -5.90 -26.66
C ASP A 60 6.26 -7.12 -26.70
N ARG A 61 5.60 -7.47 -25.59
CA ARG A 61 4.70 -8.63 -25.43
C ARG A 61 5.37 -9.97 -25.76
N GLN A 62 6.63 -10.11 -25.36
CA GLN A 62 7.48 -11.28 -25.51
C GLN A 62 7.73 -11.93 -24.13
N PRO A 63 6.72 -12.61 -23.54
CA PRO A 63 6.83 -13.12 -22.18
C PRO A 63 7.84 -14.26 -22.05
N ASP A 64 8.01 -15.10 -23.07
CA ASP A 64 8.95 -16.22 -23.04
C ASP A 64 10.41 -15.74 -23.02
N GLU A 65 10.74 -14.75 -23.85
CA GLU A 65 12.05 -14.13 -23.86
C GLU A 65 12.33 -13.39 -22.55
N ALA A 66 11.31 -12.75 -21.96
CA ALA A 66 11.45 -12.13 -20.64
C ALA A 66 11.75 -13.15 -19.54
N LEU A 67 11.03 -14.29 -19.53
CA LEU A 67 11.25 -15.36 -18.57
C LEU A 67 12.64 -15.98 -18.73
N ALA A 68 13.13 -16.16 -19.96
CA ALA A 68 14.47 -16.70 -20.22
C ALA A 68 15.58 -15.80 -19.64
N GLU A 69 15.45 -14.47 -19.76
CA GLU A 69 16.42 -13.55 -19.15
C GLU A 69 16.33 -13.51 -17.62
N LEU A 70 15.11 -13.57 -17.05
CA LEU A 70 14.91 -13.62 -15.61
C LEU A 70 15.43 -14.91 -14.98
N GLU A 71 15.33 -16.04 -15.68
CA GLU A 71 15.92 -17.31 -15.23
C GLU A 71 17.43 -17.16 -14.99
N GLN A 72 18.13 -16.47 -15.90
CA GLN A 72 19.56 -16.22 -15.78
C GLN A 72 19.88 -15.26 -14.62
N VAL A 73 19.00 -14.30 -14.32
CA VAL A 73 19.12 -13.43 -13.14
C VAL A 73 18.96 -14.27 -11.87
N LEU A 74 17.87 -15.04 -11.79
CA LEU A 74 17.52 -15.87 -10.64
C LEU A 74 18.55 -16.97 -10.35
N ALA A 75 19.26 -17.46 -11.36
CA ALA A 75 20.35 -18.42 -11.19
C ALA A 75 21.57 -17.85 -10.45
N ARG A 76 21.69 -16.52 -10.33
CA ARG A 76 22.87 -15.83 -9.77
C ARG A 76 22.54 -14.82 -8.68
N THR A 77 21.28 -14.77 -8.25
CA THR A 77 20.80 -13.93 -7.16
C THR A 77 20.10 -14.77 -6.12
N THR A 78 20.04 -14.27 -4.89
CA THR A 78 19.25 -14.86 -3.81
C THR A 78 18.04 -13.99 -3.49
N GLN A 79 17.10 -14.53 -2.71
CA GLN A 79 15.92 -13.79 -2.24
C GLN A 79 16.25 -12.91 -1.02
N LYS A 80 17.55 -12.77 -0.71
CA LYS A 80 18.09 -11.74 0.19
C LYS A 80 18.59 -10.51 -0.59
N ASP A 81 18.79 -10.64 -1.89
CA ASP A 81 19.18 -9.55 -2.78
C ASP A 81 17.92 -8.89 -3.35
N GLN A 82 17.87 -7.55 -3.33
CA GLN A 82 16.74 -6.80 -3.88
C GLN A 82 16.43 -7.20 -5.34
N MET A 83 17.47 -7.40 -6.16
CA MET A 83 17.31 -7.84 -7.55
C MET A 83 16.72 -9.25 -7.67
N GLY A 84 17.09 -10.17 -6.76
CA GLY A 84 16.55 -11.53 -6.76
C GLY A 84 15.08 -11.58 -6.31
N ILE A 85 14.71 -10.74 -5.33
CA ILE A 85 13.30 -10.55 -4.92
C ILE A 85 12.48 -10.00 -6.10
N GLN A 86 12.97 -8.95 -6.75
CA GLN A 86 12.29 -8.32 -7.88
C GLN A 86 12.17 -9.26 -9.09
N ALA A 87 13.23 -10.01 -9.42
CA ALA A 87 13.23 -10.97 -10.51
C ALA A 87 12.22 -12.10 -10.27
N LEU A 88 12.12 -12.61 -9.04
CA LEU A 88 11.17 -13.67 -8.70
C LEU A 88 9.72 -13.15 -8.77
N ALA A 89 9.46 -11.98 -8.19
CA ALA A 89 8.15 -11.35 -8.25
C ALA A 89 7.70 -11.08 -9.70
N MET A 90 8.61 -10.56 -10.54
CA MET A 90 8.32 -10.33 -11.97
C MET A 90 8.08 -11.65 -12.72
N THR A 91 8.86 -12.69 -12.45
CA THR A 91 8.66 -14.02 -13.06
C THR A 91 7.28 -14.58 -12.73
N LEU A 92 6.86 -14.52 -11.45
CA LEU A 92 5.54 -14.98 -11.03
C LEU A 92 4.40 -14.14 -11.64
N ASP A 93 4.55 -12.82 -11.73
CA ASP A 93 3.57 -11.95 -12.39
C ASP A 93 3.41 -12.29 -13.89
N ILE A 94 4.51 -12.51 -14.61
CA ILE A 94 4.47 -12.92 -16.02
C ILE A 94 3.74 -14.25 -16.18
N LEU A 95 4.08 -15.25 -15.34
CA LEU A 95 3.47 -16.58 -15.41
C LEU A 95 1.96 -16.50 -15.14
N LYS A 96 1.53 -15.77 -14.11
CA LYS A 96 0.10 -15.57 -13.80
C LYS A 96 -0.65 -14.87 -14.94
N ARG A 97 -0.13 -13.74 -15.45
CA ARG A 97 -0.77 -13.01 -16.57
C ARG A 97 -0.82 -13.82 -17.86
N SER A 98 0.15 -14.71 -18.06
CA SER A 98 0.19 -15.65 -19.19
C SER A 98 -0.63 -16.93 -18.94
N GLN A 99 -1.35 -17.02 -17.82
CA GLN A 99 -2.13 -18.19 -17.39
C GLN A 99 -1.31 -19.49 -17.26
N ARG A 100 0.01 -19.37 -17.04
CA ARG A 100 0.96 -20.48 -16.86
C ARG A 100 1.07 -20.86 -15.37
N PHE A 101 -0.08 -21.15 -14.75
CA PHE A 101 -0.19 -21.34 -13.30
C PHE A 101 0.64 -22.53 -12.79
N GLU A 102 0.70 -23.63 -13.55
CA GLU A 102 1.50 -24.81 -13.20
C GLU A 102 3.01 -24.50 -13.09
N GLU A 103 3.51 -23.61 -13.94
CA GLU A 103 4.91 -23.18 -13.89
C GLU A 103 5.14 -22.23 -12.71
N ALA A 104 4.17 -21.36 -12.40
CA ALA A 104 4.23 -20.53 -11.21
C ALA A 104 4.26 -21.40 -9.93
N TYR A 105 3.41 -22.43 -9.84
CA TYR A 105 3.43 -23.35 -8.71
C TYR A 105 4.75 -24.09 -8.57
N LYS A 106 5.31 -24.63 -9.67
CA LYS A 106 6.64 -25.27 -9.65
C LYS A 106 7.74 -24.33 -9.19
N LEU A 107 7.69 -23.07 -9.63
CA LEU A 107 8.66 -22.05 -9.22
C LEU A 107 8.53 -21.74 -7.72
N ILE A 108 7.30 -21.55 -7.24
CA ILE A 108 7.03 -21.33 -5.81
C ILE A 108 7.49 -22.53 -4.99
N ASP A 109 7.17 -23.77 -5.40
CA ASP A 109 7.58 -24.99 -4.71
C ASP A 109 9.10 -25.10 -4.58
N LYS A 110 9.82 -24.79 -5.68
CA LYS A 110 11.29 -24.76 -5.70
C LYS A 110 11.83 -23.80 -4.64
N TYR A 111 11.39 -22.54 -4.67
CA TYR A 111 11.87 -21.50 -3.76
C TYR A 111 11.40 -21.74 -2.32
N GLN A 112 10.21 -22.29 -2.11
CA GLN A 112 9.70 -22.57 -0.78
C GLN A 112 10.49 -23.71 -0.11
N LYS A 113 10.97 -24.68 -0.89
CA LYS A 113 11.91 -25.70 -0.40
C LYS A 113 13.29 -25.11 -0.07
N GLU A 114 13.82 -24.24 -0.93
CA GLU A 114 15.12 -23.61 -0.74
C GLU A 114 15.15 -22.70 0.50
N TYR A 115 14.07 -21.96 0.72
CA TYR A 115 13.92 -20.97 1.81
C TYR A 115 13.03 -21.47 2.95
N ALA A 116 12.93 -22.79 3.16
CA ALA A 116 12.04 -23.38 4.18
C ALA A 116 12.32 -22.88 5.61
N ASN A 117 13.57 -22.51 5.91
CA ASN A 117 14.00 -21.99 7.20
C ASN A 117 14.05 -20.45 7.27
N ASP A 118 13.70 -19.75 6.19
CA ASP A 118 13.61 -18.30 6.13
C ASP A 118 12.15 -17.89 6.25
N ALA A 119 11.72 -17.55 7.47
CA ALA A 119 10.30 -17.31 7.77
C ALA A 119 9.70 -16.20 6.90
N ILE A 120 10.47 -15.13 6.62
CA ILE A 120 10.00 -13.99 5.82
C ILE A 120 9.79 -14.41 4.37
N THR A 121 10.79 -15.03 3.75
CA THR A 121 10.72 -15.47 2.35
C THR A 121 9.67 -16.57 2.18
N SER A 122 9.60 -17.50 3.13
CA SER A 122 8.59 -18.57 3.13
C SER A 122 7.16 -18.02 3.23
N LEU A 123 6.93 -17.01 4.07
CA LEU A 123 5.64 -16.31 4.14
C LEU A 123 5.31 -15.62 2.82
N GLN A 124 6.25 -14.85 2.25
CA GLN A 124 6.06 -14.18 0.96
C GLN A 124 5.70 -15.15 -0.16
N LEU A 125 6.37 -16.30 -0.23
CA LEU A 125 6.08 -17.36 -1.20
C LEU A 125 4.71 -18.01 -0.98
N THR A 126 4.30 -18.17 0.28
CA THR A 126 2.97 -18.71 0.60
C THR A 126 1.86 -17.72 0.22
N VAL A 127 2.08 -16.42 0.41
CA VAL A 127 1.18 -15.36 -0.08
C VAL A 127 1.13 -15.34 -1.61
N ALA A 128 2.28 -15.43 -2.27
CA ALA A 128 2.34 -15.51 -3.74
C ALA A 128 1.62 -16.75 -4.29
N ARG A 129 1.62 -17.87 -3.54
CA ARG A 129 0.84 -19.07 -3.87
C ARG A 129 -0.66 -18.80 -3.79
N ALA A 130 -1.14 -18.17 -2.71
CA ALA A 130 -2.55 -17.82 -2.58
C ALA A 130 -3.02 -16.88 -3.69
N ASP A 131 -2.20 -15.88 -4.04
CA ASP A 131 -2.48 -14.97 -5.15
C ASP A 131 -2.50 -15.70 -6.51
N THR A 132 -1.55 -16.62 -6.74
CA THR A 132 -1.55 -17.48 -7.94
C THR A 132 -2.80 -18.37 -8.01
N MET A 133 -3.22 -18.95 -6.89
CA MET A 133 -4.48 -19.71 -6.78
C MET A 133 -5.69 -18.86 -7.11
N ALA A 134 -5.75 -17.63 -6.59
CA ALA A 134 -6.84 -16.71 -6.88
C ALA A 134 -6.91 -16.34 -8.36
N GLU A 135 -5.77 -16.09 -9.02
CA GLU A 135 -5.69 -15.84 -10.47
C GLU A 135 -6.05 -17.07 -11.31
N ALA A 136 -5.74 -18.27 -10.82
CA ALA A 136 -6.13 -19.54 -11.44
C ALA A 136 -7.63 -19.88 -11.27
N GLY A 137 -8.39 -19.07 -10.52
CA GLY A 137 -9.80 -19.34 -10.19
C GLY A 137 -9.99 -20.33 -9.05
N GLU A 138 -8.91 -20.73 -8.37
CA GLU A 138 -8.91 -21.59 -7.18
C GLU A 138 -9.12 -20.78 -5.89
N THR A 139 -10.05 -19.83 -5.95
CA THR A 139 -10.32 -18.81 -4.93
C THR A 139 -10.67 -19.39 -3.56
N THR A 140 -11.38 -20.53 -3.49
CA THR A 140 -11.63 -21.22 -2.21
C THR A 140 -10.34 -21.72 -1.56
N ARG A 141 -9.45 -22.37 -2.32
CA ARG A 141 -8.15 -22.85 -1.80
C ARG A 141 -7.25 -21.68 -1.40
N ALA A 142 -7.26 -20.60 -2.19
CA ALA A 142 -6.57 -19.36 -1.86
C ALA A 142 -7.05 -18.79 -0.51
N ARG A 143 -8.38 -18.73 -0.30
CA ARG A 143 -8.97 -18.26 0.96
C ARG A 143 -8.58 -19.13 2.14
N GLU A 144 -8.69 -20.45 2.02
CA GLU A 144 -8.33 -21.37 3.09
C GLU A 144 -6.86 -21.18 3.51
N LEU A 145 -5.96 -21.01 2.53
CA LEU A 145 -4.56 -20.72 2.81
C LEU A 145 -4.37 -19.38 3.52
N LEU A 146 -5.03 -18.32 3.06
CA LEU A 146 -4.94 -16.98 3.68
C LEU A 146 -5.56 -16.94 5.09
N VAL A 147 -6.66 -17.66 5.33
CA VAL A 147 -7.26 -17.81 6.66
C VAL A 147 -6.27 -18.48 7.60
N SER A 148 -5.63 -19.58 7.15
CA SER A 148 -4.62 -20.27 7.95
C SER A 148 -3.42 -19.37 8.29
N LEU A 149 -2.95 -18.54 7.34
CA LEU A 149 -1.90 -17.55 7.61
C LEU A 149 -2.35 -16.49 8.62
N MET A 150 -3.60 -16.03 8.50
CA MET A 150 -4.17 -15.03 9.40
C MET A 150 -4.31 -15.56 10.83
N GLU A 151 -4.73 -16.80 11.02
CA GLU A 151 -4.87 -17.43 12.34
C GLU A 151 -3.52 -17.65 13.03
N GLN A 152 -2.46 -17.88 12.26
CA GLN A 152 -1.09 -18.05 12.78
C GLN A 152 -0.39 -16.72 13.09
N SER A 153 -0.86 -15.61 12.50
CA SER A 153 -0.21 -14.31 12.65
C SER A 153 -0.66 -13.56 13.90
N THR A 154 0.32 -13.14 14.71
CA THR A 154 0.11 -12.23 15.84
C THR A 154 0.14 -10.76 15.45
N SER A 155 0.63 -10.42 14.24
CA SER A 155 0.73 -9.05 13.74
C SER A 155 -0.62 -8.53 13.24
N PRO A 156 -1.17 -7.44 13.81
CA PRO A 156 -2.41 -6.83 13.32
C PRO A 156 -2.31 -6.39 11.84
N MET A 157 -1.14 -5.91 11.43
CA MET A 157 -0.89 -5.47 10.05
C MET A 157 -0.96 -6.63 9.06
N GLU A 158 -0.35 -7.78 9.39
CA GLU A 158 -0.41 -8.99 8.54
C GLU A 158 -1.83 -9.54 8.49
N ARG A 159 -2.53 -9.62 9.64
CA ARG A 159 -3.92 -10.07 9.65
C ARG A 159 -4.83 -9.19 8.79
N ARG A 160 -4.65 -7.88 8.86
CA ARG A 160 -5.35 -6.91 7.99
C ARG A 160 -5.05 -7.15 6.51
N GLN A 161 -3.77 -7.39 6.18
CA GLN A 161 -3.37 -7.70 4.81
C GLN A 161 -4.03 -9.00 4.31
N PHE A 162 -4.03 -10.07 5.10
CA PHE A 162 -4.67 -11.32 4.72
C PHE A 162 -6.18 -11.18 4.54
N ARG A 163 -6.86 -10.41 5.40
CA ARG A 163 -8.28 -10.07 5.18
C ARG A 163 -8.51 -9.30 3.88
N SER A 164 -7.56 -8.45 3.47
CA SER A 164 -7.60 -7.79 2.16
C SER A 164 -7.56 -8.79 1.03
N LEU A 165 -6.58 -9.69 1.05
CA LEU A 165 -6.41 -10.72 0.03
C LEU A 165 -7.61 -11.67 0.00
N ILE A 166 -8.18 -12.03 1.16
CA ILE A 166 -9.41 -12.82 1.24
C ILE A 166 -10.56 -12.06 0.58
N GLY A 167 -10.73 -10.76 0.85
CA GLY A 167 -11.73 -9.94 0.17
C GLY A 167 -11.55 -9.92 -1.35
N GLU A 168 -10.32 -9.81 -1.84
CA GLU A 168 -10.02 -9.84 -3.28
C GLU A 168 -10.44 -11.16 -3.93
N THR A 169 -10.31 -12.31 -3.24
CA THR A 169 -10.81 -13.58 -3.78
C THR A 169 -12.33 -13.57 -4.00
N PHE A 170 -13.11 -13.01 -3.09
CA PHE A 170 -14.56 -12.89 -3.27
C PHE A 170 -14.93 -11.88 -4.37
N MET A 171 -14.17 -10.79 -4.49
CA MET A 171 -14.37 -9.80 -5.56
C MET A 171 -14.16 -10.42 -6.93
N ARG A 172 -13.17 -11.32 -7.09
CA ARG A 172 -12.94 -12.08 -8.32
C ARG A 172 -14.11 -12.99 -8.67
N GLU A 173 -14.70 -13.65 -7.68
CA GLU A 173 -15.91 -14.45 -7.82
C GLU A 173 -17.19 -13.62 -8.03
N ARG A 174 -17.13 -12.30 -7.82
CA ARG A 174 -18.28 -11.39 -7.75
C ARG A 174 -19.29 -11.80 -6.66
N ALA A 175 -18.79 -12.39 -5.57
CA ALA A 175 -19.56 -12.96 -4.47
C ALA A 175 -19.58 -12.00 -3.26
N ALA A 176 -20.11 -10.80 -3.46
CA ALA A 176 -20.04 -9.72 -2.45
C ALA A 176 -20.85 -10.04 -1.18
N LEU A 177 -22.02 -10.68 -1.32
CA LEU A 177 -22.86 -11.03 -0.16
C LEU A 177 -22.22 -12.14 0.68
N GLU A 178 -21.62 -13.14 0.03
CA GLU A 178 -20.87 -14.21 0.67
C GLU A 178 -19.66 -13.66 1.41
N ALA A 179 -18.94 -12.71 0.82
CA ALA A 179 -17.85 -12.00 1.47
C ALA A 179 -18.32 -11.26 2.72
N ALA A 180 -19.45 -10.55 2.64
CA ALA A 180 -20.00 -9.80 3.76
C ALA A 180 -20.32 -10.73 4.94
N ARG A 181 -21.00 -11.85 4.68
CA ARG A 181 -21.31 -12.88 5.69
C ARG A 181 -20.06 -13.55 6.25
N PHE A 182 -19.03 -13.73 5.42
CA PHE A 182 -17.76 -14.27 5.84
C PHE A 182 -17.03 -13.32 6.80
N PHE A 183 -17.00 -12.02 6.52
CA PHE A 183 -16.43 -11.04 7.46
C PHE A 183 -17.28 -10.92 8.74
N GLU A 184 -18.61 -10.98 8.64
CA GLU A 184 -19.49 -11.03 9.82
C GLU A 184 -19.17 -12.23 10.73
N SER A 185 -18.94 -13.44 10.18
CA SER A 185 -18.56 -14.59 11.01
C SER A 185 -17.18 -14.42 11.66
N MET A 186 -16.23 -13.78 10.97
CA MET A 186 -14.92 -13.42 11.55
C MET A 186 -15.02 -12.39 12.67
N PHE A 187 -16.02 -11.50 12.63
CA PHE A 187 -16.21 -10.49 13.66
C PHE A 187 -16.52 -11.13 15.02
N GLU A 188 -17.33 -12.19 15.02
CA GLU A 188 -17.76 -12.90 16.24
C GLU A 188 -16.60 -13.60 16.97
N SER A 189 -15.58 -14.04 16.23
CA SER A 189 -14.37 -14.69 16.79
C SER A 189 -13.19 -13.72 16.99
N ALA A 190 -13.32 -12.46 16.55
CA ALA A 190 -12.25 -11.48 16.65
C ALA A 190 -11.90 -11.13 18.10
N SER A 191 -10.63 -11.29 18.46
CA SER A 191 -10.15 -11.13 19.84
C SER A 191 -9.67 -9.71 20.16
N THR A 192 -9.39 -8.88 19.16
CA THR A 192 -8.85 -7.52 19.37
C THR A 192 -9.79 -6.46 18.80
N ASP A 193 -9.77 -5.26 19.41
CA ASP A 193 -10.55 -4.12 18.92
C ASP A 193 -10.05 -3.66 17.53
N ASP A 194 -8.77 -3.85 17.18
CA ASP A 194 -8.26 -3.55 15.84
C ASP A 194 -8.81 -4.49 14.77
N ASP A 195 -8.85 -5.78 15.07
CA ASP A 195 -9.46 -6.77 14.17
C ASP A 195 -10.94 -6.47 14.00
N LYS A 196 -11.67 -6.16 15.08
CA LYS A 196 -13.09 -5.80 15.02
C LYS A 196 -13.33 -4.57 14.15
N ARG A 197 -12.50 -3.53 14.25
CA ARG A 197 -12.59 -2.34 13.40
C ARG A 197 -12.43 -2.68 11.92
N ASP A 198 -11.33 -3.35 11.56
CA ASP A 198 -11.05 -3.72 10.16
C ASP A 198 -12.15 -4.63 9.59
N ILE A 199 -12.59 -5.63 10.35
CA ILE A 199 -13.66 -6.54 9.92
C ILE A 199 -14.98 -5.79 9.73
N ALA A 200 -15.35 -4.87 10.63
CA ALA A 200 -16.58 -4.09 10.49
C ALA A 200 -16.56 -3.18 9.25
N LEU A 201 -15.41 -2.56 8.93
CA LEU A 201 -15.26 -1.78 7.69
C LEU A 201 -15.52 -2.66 6.46
N ARG A 202 -14.93 -3.86 6.44
CA ARG A 202 -15.05 -4.81 5.32
C ARG A 202 -16.48 -5.30 5.16
N ALA A 203 -17.14 -5.69 6.26
CA ALA A 203 -18.53 -6.11 6.23
C ALA A 203 -19.43 -4.99 5.67
N ALA A 204 -19.27 -3.75 6.15
CA ALA A 204 -20.03 -2.60 5.66
C ALA A 204 -19.84 -2.38 4.15
N TRP A 205 -18.59 -2.46 3.68
CA TRP A 205 -18.25 -2.31 2.28
C TRP A 205 -18.81 -3.42 1.39
N PHE A 206 -18.67 -4.69 1.80
CA PHE A 206 -19.18 -5.82 1.02
C PHE A 206 -20.71 -5.87 0.98
N TYR A 207 -21.39 -5.52 2.08
CA TYR A 207 -22.84 -5.37 2.06
C TYR A 207 -23.28 -4.22 1.12
N ALA A 208 -22.54 -3.11 1.08
CA ALA A 208 -22.77 -2.04 0.11
C ALA A 208 -22.56 -2.53 -1.34
N ALA A 209 -21.48 -3.27 -1.59
CA ALA A 209 -21.19 -3.85 -2.91
C ALA A 209 -22.22 -4.92 -3.33
N ALA A 210 -22.94 -5.51 -2.38
CA ALA A 210 -24.06 -6.41 -2.61
C ALA A 210 -25.43 -5.69 -2.72
N ASP A 211 -25.43 -4.35 -2.79
CA ASP A 211 -26.62 -3.48 -2.79
C ASP A 211 -27.54 -3.65 -1.54
N ASP A 212 -27.03 -4.30 -0.48
CA ASP A 212 -27.72 -4.47 0.80
C ASP A 212 -27.43 -3.27 1.71
N TYR A 213 -28.15 -2.19 1.44
CA TYR A 213 -28.07 -0.95 2.21
C TYR A 213 -28.31 -1.14 3.71
N GLN A 214 -29.28 -1.98 4.11
CA GLN A 214 -29.66 -2.12 5.51
C GLN A 214 -28.54 -2.76 6.32
N SER A 215 -27.97 -3.85 5.79
CA SER A 215 -26.81 -4.50 6.42
C SER A 215 -25.57 -3.61 6.34
N SER A 216 -25.34 -2.93 5.21
CA SER A 216 -24.23 -1.99 5.06
C SER A 216 -24.29 -0.87 6.11
N ARG A 217 -25.47 -0.28 6.32
CA ARG A 217 -25.68 0.75 7.32
C ARG A 217 -25.44 0.23 8.74
N LYS A 218 -26.01 -0.92 9.10
CA LYS A 218 -25.77 -1.57 10.41
C LYS A 218 -24.27 -1.75 10.69
N TRP A 219 -23.53 -2.25 9.71
CA TRP A 219 -22.09 -2.48 9.85
C TRP A 219 -21.28 -1.19 9.82
N ALA A 220 -21.72 -0.17 9.09
CA ALA A 220 -21.12 1.17 9.13
C ALA A 220 -21.32 1.84 10.50
N GLU A 221 -22.51 1.73 11.11
CA GLU A 221 -22.77 2.18 12.48
C GLU A 221 -21.83 1.48 13.47
N ARG A 222 -21.71 0.15 13.34
CA ARG A 222 -20.80 -0.65 14.16
C ARG A 222 -19.34 -0.23 14.00
N ALA A 223 -18.88 0.01 12.78
CA ALA A 223 -17.54 0.52 12.52
C ALA A 223 -17.36 1.90 13.16
N THR A 224 -18.34 2.79 13.00
CA THR A 224 -18.32 4.15 13.56
C THR A 224 -18.13 4.13 15.07
N GLU A 225 -18.87 3.28 15.79
CA GLU A 225 -18.72 3.11 17.25
C GLU A 225 -17.31 2.66 17.64
N LEU A 226 -16.77 1.65 16.93
CA LEU A 226 -15.45 1.10 17.24
C LEU A 226 -14.32 2.09 16.95
N PHE A 227 -14.46 2.88 15.88
CA PHE A 227 -13.52 3.96 15.54
C PHE A 227 -13.65 5.14 16.50
N ALA A 228 -14.87 5.53 16.87
CA ALA A 228 -15.11 6.58 17.87
C ALA A 228 -14.42 6.24 19.21
N LYS A 229 -14.60 5.00 19.70
CA LYS A 229 -13.91 4.49 20.89
C LYS A 229 -12.39 4.56 20.75
N ALA A 230 -11.84 4.16 19.60
CA ALA A 230 -10.40 4.19 19.37
C ALA A 230 -9.85 5.62 19.35
N ILE A 231 -10.55 6.55 18.67
CA ILE A 231 -10.17 7.97 18.59
C ILE A 231 -10.23 8.64 19.96
N GLU A 232 -11.22 8.30 20.79
CA GLU A 232 -11.35 8.83 22.15
C GLU A 232 -10.17 8.41 23.04
N GLN A 233 -9.71 7.18 22.89
CA GLN A 233 -8.62 6.59 23.68
C GLN A 233 -7.22 6.97 23.18
N GLU A 234 -7.11 7.32 21.90
CA GLU A 234 -5.84 7.74 21.30
C GLU A 234 -5.39 9.08 21.90
N LEU A 235 -4.07 9.27 22.03
CA LEU A 235 -3.48 10.52 22.50
C LEU A 235 -2.74 11.23 21.35
N ASP A 236 -2.20 10.47 20.40
CA ASP A 236 -1.49 11.02 19.27
C ASP A 236 -2.45 11.63 18.24
N ALA A 237 -2.21 12.88 17.87
CA ALA A 237 -3.10 13.62 16.96
C ALA A 237 -3.03 13.11 15.52
N ALA A 238 -1.89 12.57 15.09
CA ALA A 238 -1.74 11.98 13.77
C ALA A 238 -2.48 10.63 13.70
N GLU A 239 -2.37 9.80 14.73
CA GLU A 239 -3.11 8.54 14.81
C GLU A 239 -4.63 8.76 14.89
N LYS A 240 -5.10 9.77 15.64
CA LYS A 240 -6.52 10.20 15.60
C LYS A 240 -6.97 10.56 14.20
N SER A 241 -6.14 11.34 13.49
CA SER A 241 -6.44 11.78 12.13
C SER A 241 -6.45 10.60 11.16
N SER A 242 -5.55 9.63 11.32
CA SER A 242 -5.49 8.38 10.55
C SER A 242 -6.71 7.47 10.78
N LEU A 243 -7.14 7.32 12.03
CA LEU A 243 -8.36 6.59 12.38
C LEU A 243 -9.61 7.25 11.79
N ALA A 244 -9.73 8.58 11.93
CA ALA A 244 -10.83 9.34 11.33
C ALA A 244 -10.81 9.24 9.80
N HIS A 245 -9.64 9.34 9.17
CA HIS A 245 -9.45 9.19 7.72
C HIS A 245 -9.94 7.84 7.22
N SER A 246 -9.58 6.75 7.91
CA SER A 246 -10.01 5.39 7.57
C SER A 246 -11.53 5.25 7.54
N LEU A 247 -12.23 5.85 8.51
CA LEU A 247 -13.70 5.85 8.56
C LEU A 247 -14.32 6.76 7.48
N GLY A 248 -13.76 7.95 7.27
CA GLY A 248 -14.18 8.86 6.19
C GLY A 248 -14.03 8.22 4.81
N TYR A 249 -12.96 7.46 4.58
CA TYR A 249 -12.76 6.69 3.37
C TYR A 249 -13.82 5.58 3.21
N LEU A 250 -14.16 4.83 4.27
CA LEU A 250 -15.28 3.88 4.21
C LEU A 250 -16.58 4.58 3.80
N TYR A 251 -16.94 5.68 4.46
CA TYR A 251 -18.15 6.43 4.15
C TYR A 251 -18.20 6.85 2.68
N MET A 252 -17.08 7.30 2.11
CA MET A 252 -16.98 7.59 0.69
C MET A 252 -17.27 6.35 -0.16
N GLN A 253 -16.69 5.19 0.18
CA GLN A 253 -16.85 3.95 -0.58
C GLN A 253 -18.29 3.41 -0.54
N ILE A 254 -18.96 3.44 0.61
CA ILE A 254 -20.33 2.93 0.76
C ILE A 254 -21.40 3.93 0.31
N GLY A 255 -21.01 5.11 -0.16
CA GLY A 255 -21.93 6.14 -0.65
C GLY A 255 -22.53 7.04 0.44
N ASN A 256 -22.07 6.94 1.70
CA ASN A 256 -22.37 7.92 2.75
C ASN A 256 -21.56 9.22 2.53
N LEU A 257 -21.84 9.91 1.43
CA LEU A 257 -21.04 11.07 0.99
C LEU A 257 -21.09 12.23 1.99
N ARG A 258 -22.22 12.41 2.68
CA ARG A 258 -22.38 13.47 3.69
C ARG A 258 -21.53 13.20 4.94
N GLY A 259 -21.53 11.96 5.44
CA GLY A 259 -20.65 11.57 6.55
C GLY A 259 -19.17 11.61 6.15
N ALA A 260 -18.85 11.19 4.92
CA ALA A 260 -17.49 11.28 4.38
C ALA A 260 -16.99 12.73 4.34
N GLU A 261 -17.81 13.66 3.86
CA GLU A 261 -17.49 15.09 3.80
C GLU A 261 -17.14 15.64 5.18
N GLU A 262 -17.97 15.39 6.19
CA GLU A 262 -17.75 15.89 7.55
C GLU A 262 -16.45 15.37 8.15
N VAL A 263 -16.23 14.06 8.09
CA VAL A 263 -15.04 13.43 8.67
C VAL A 263 -13.77 13.83 7.91
N LEU A 264 -13.76 13.74 6.58
CA LEU A 264 -12.56 14.04 5.78
C LEU A 264 -12.21 15.54 5.83
N ARG A 265 -13.19 16.45 5.92
CA ARG A 265 -12.92 17.88 6.09
C ARG A 265 -12.30 18.16 7.46
N ALA A 266 -12.72 17.46 8.51
CA ALA A 266 -12.06 17.56 9.80
C ALA A 266 -10.62 17.03 9.77
N VAL A 267 -10.39 15.89 9.11
CA VAL A 267 -9.02 15.37 8.90
C VAL A 267 -8.17 16.37 8.13
N PHE A 268 -8.70 17.04 7.10
CA PHE A 268 -7.97 18.06 6.35
C PHE A 268 -7.63 19.27 7.21
N ASN A 269 -8.55 19.68 8.08
CA ASN A 269 -8.37 20.81 8.98
C ASN A 269 -7.49 20.51 10.20
N SER A 270 -7.13 19.24 10.43
CA SER A 270 -6.25 18.83 11.50
C SER A 270 -4.86 19.50 11.37
N PRO A 271 -4.22 19.89 12.49
CA PRO A 271 -2.82 20.30 12.46
C PRO A 271 -1.87 19.11 12.17
N ALA A 272 -2.34 17.87 12.33
CA ALA A 272 -1.53 16.68 12.08
C ALA A 272 -1.46 16.28 10.60
N THR A 273 -2.25 16.91 9.71
CA THR A 273 -2.25 16.62 8.28
C THR A 273 -0.91 16.98 7.64
N THR A 274 -0.24 15.99 7.07
CA THR A 274 1.08 16.19 6.45
C THR A 274 0.99 16.58 4.97
N MET A 275 2.06 17.15 4.43
CA MET A 275 2.18 17.44 2.99
C MET A 275 2.18 16.18 2.12
N GLU A 276 2.56 15.04 2.68
CA GLU A 276 2.56 13.74 1.99
C GLU A 276 1.13 13.21 1.81
N GLU A 277 0.27 13.40 2.81
CA GLU A 277 -1.13 12.97 2.77
C GLU A 277 -2.03 13.92 1.98
N LEU A 278 -1.62 15.18 1.87
CA LEU A 278 -2.41 16.27 1.28
C LEU A 278 -2.97 15.93 -0.12
N PRO A 279 -2.20 15.42 -1.10
CA PRO A 279 -2.72 15.16 -2.43
C PRO A 279 -3.86 14.12 -2.41
N ARG A 280 -3.72 13.09 -1.58
CA ARG A 280 -4.72 12.03 -1.43
C ARG A 280 -6.01 12.57 -0.82
N LEU A 281 -5.88 13.26 0.31
CA LEU A 281 -7.02 13.78 1.06
C LEU A 281 -7.81 14.82 0.28
N VAL A 282 -7.11 15.72 -0.43
CA VAL A 282 -7.74 16.71 -1.30
C VAL A 282 -8.51 16.04 -2.43
N ASN A 283 -7.91 15.03 -3.08
CA ASN A 283 -8.58 14.28 -4.14
C ASN A 283 -9.84 13.58 -3.62
N GLU A 284 -9.79 12.96 -2.45
CA GLU A 284 -10.94 12.30 -1.83
C GLU A 284 -12.08 13.30 -1.52
N LEU A 285 -11.78 14.45 -0.91
CA LEU A 285 -12.78 15.49 -0.64
C LEU A 285 -13.38 16.08 -1.92
N VAL A 286 -12.56 16.36 -2.93
CA VAL A 286 -13.05 16.82 -4.24
C VAL A 286 -13.98 15.77 -4.85
N MET A 287 -13.62 14.49 -4.81
CA MET A 287 -14.48 13.41 -5.29
C MET A 287 -15.80 13.32 -4.51
N VAL A 288 -15.77 13.50 -3.19
CA VAL A 288 -16.97 13.55 -2.35
C VAL A 288 -17.89 14.70 -2.74
N PHE A 289 -17.36 15.91 -2.95
CA PHE A 289 -18.16 17.05 -3.42
C PHE A 289 -18.74 16.81 -4.81
N LEU A 290 -17.92 16.34 -5.75
CA LEU A 290 -18.34 16.08 -7.13
C LEU A 290 -19.42 14.99 -7.22
N ARG A 291 -19.31 13.91 -6.42
CA ARG A 291 -20.34 12.85 -6.32
C ARG A 291 -21.64 13.34 -5.70
N GLN A 292 -21.61 14.38 -4.88
CA GLN A 292 -22.82 15.04 -4.38
C GLN A 292 -23.40 16.08 -5.35
N GLY A 293 -22.75 16.34 -6.50
CA GLY A 293 -23.12 17.43 -7.41
C GLY A 293 -22.75 18.83 -6.90
N LYS A 294 -21.93 18.91 -5.85
CA LYS A 294 -21.45 20.15 -5.24
C LYS A 294 -20.17 20.65 -5.93
N ALA A 295 -20.22 20.84 -7.25
CA ALA A 295 -19.04 21.25 -8.02
C ALA A 295 -18.47 22.61 -7.59
N ASP A 296 -19.34 23.54 -7.15
CA ASP A 296 -18.90 24.83 -6.60
C ASP A 296 -18.16 24.68 -5.28
N ASP A 297 -18.62 23.80 -4.39
CA ASP A 297 -17.94 23.54 -3.12
C ASP A 297 -16.59 22.86 -3.34
N ALA A 298 -16.47 21.98 -4.34
CA ALA A 298 -15.20 21.38 -4.74
C ALA A 298 -14.18 22.44 -5.20
N ILE A 299 -14.62 23.39 -6.04
CA ILE A 299 -13.77 24.50 -6.53
C ILE A 299 -13.39 25.42 -5.36
N ALA A 300 -14.34 25.78 -4.51
CA ALA A 300 -14.11 26.63 -3.34
C ALA A 300 -13.11 25.98 -2.38
N PHE A 301 -13.28 24.68 -2.10
CA PHE A 301 -12.35 23.90 -1.29
C PHE A 301 -10.93 23.87 -1.88
N LEU A 302 -10.78 23.66 -3.18
CA LEU A 302 -9.45 23.68 -3.82
C LEU A 302 -8.76 25.04 -3.70
N LYS A 303 -9.53 26.15 -3.76
CA LYS A 303 -9.00 27.49 -3.54
C LYS A 303 -8.57 27.71 -2.08
N GLU A 304 -9.42 27.32 -1.12
CA GLU A 304 -9.11 27.33 0.31
C GLU A 304 -7.83 26.53 0.60
N ALA A 305 -7.72 25.33 0.03
CA ALA A 305 -6.55 24.48 0.18
C ALA A 305 -5.31 25.08 -0.49
N ALA A 306 -5.45 25.75 -1.64
CA ALA A 306 -4.35 26.44 -2.29
C ALA A 306 -3.82 27.64 -1.49
N GLU A 307 -4.68 28.33 -0.74
CA GLU A 307 -4.27 29.39 0.18
C GLU A 307 -3.47 28.84 1.37
N ARG A 308 -3.91 27.70 1.94
CA ARG A 308 -3.19 27.02 3.03
C ARG A 308 -1.87 26.39 2.55
N TYR A 309 -1.81 25.97 1.29
CA TYR A 309 -0.67 25.29 0.70
C TYR A 309 -0.21 25.94 -0.62
N PRO A 310 0.37 27.16 -0.60
CA PRO A 310 0.65 27.93 -1.82
C PRO A 310 1.66 27.31 -2.79
N GLN A 311 2.49 26.38 -2.31
CA GLN A 311 3.48 25.67 -3.13
C GLN A 311 2.90 24.43 -3.83
N SER A 312 1.66 24.07 -3.53
CA SER A 312 0.97 22.93 -4.13
C SER A 312 0.35 23.29 -5.49
N PRO A 313 0.07 22.32 -6.37
CA PRO A 313 -0.61 22.56 -7.65
C PRO A 313 -2.12 22.86 -7.50
N LEU A 314 -2.65 22.98 -6.28
CA LEU A 314 -4.09 23.03 -6.02
C LEU A 314 -4.79 24.24 -6.65
N ALA A 315 -4.10 25.37 -6.80
CA ALA A 315 -4.64 26.53 -7.53
C ALA A 315 -4.88 26.22 -9.02
N GLN A 316 -3.99 25.43 -9.63
CA GLN A 316 -4.14 24.97 -11.01
C GLN A 316 -5.27 23.95 -11.12
N ASP A 317 -5.43 23.10 -10.10
CA ASP A 317 -6.53 22.13 -10.02
C ASP A 317 -7.89 22.83 -9.92
N ALA A 318 -8.00 23.89 -9.11
CA ALA A 318 -9.20 24.72 -9.04
C ALA A 318 -9.57 25.31 -10.41
N ALA A 319 -8.60 25.94 -11.09
CA ALA A 319 -8.82 26.55 -12.41
C ALA A 319 -9.19 25.51 -13.49
N ARG A 320 -8.59 24.31 -13.42
CA ARG A 320 -8.94 23.19 -14.29
C ARG A 320 -10.38 22.73 -14.06
N LEU A 321 -10.80 22.61 -12.80
CA LEU A 321 -12.15 22.19 -12.44
C LEU A 321 -13.20 23.23 -12.85
N GLU A 322 -12.90 24.52 -12.68
CA GLU A 322 -13.72 25.63 -13.21
C GLU A 322 -13.91 25.55 -14.72
N SER A 323 -12.82 25.29 -15.45
CA SER A 323 -12.85 25.14 -16.90
C SER A 323 -13.72 23.96 -17.33
N PHE A 324 -13.63 22.82 -16.63
CA PHE A 324 -14.50 21.66 -16.89
C PHE A 324 -15.96 21.98 -16.58
N LYS A 325 -16.25 22.69 -15.49
CA LYS A 325 -17.60 23.13 -15.14
C LYS A 325 -18.19 24.01 -16.24
N ALA A 326 -17.45 25.04 -16.69
CA ALA A 326 -17.90 25.97 -17.73
C ALA A 326 -18.16 25.30 -19.08
N GLN A 327 -17.45 24.21 -19.37
CA GLN A 327 -17.62 23.41 -20.58
C GLN A 327 -18.76 22.38 -20.46
N GLY A 328 -19.46 22.31 -19.32
CA GLY A 328 -20.48 21.28 -19.08
C GLY A 328 -19.91 19.86 -19.01
N LYS A 329 -18.62 19.71 -18.69
CA LYS A 329 -17.92 18.41 -18.62
C LYS A 329 -17.94 17.76 -17.24
N LEU A 330 -18.66 18.35 -16.28
CA LEU A 330 -18.82 17.80 -14.94
C LEU A 330 -20.20 17.14 -14.82
N ASP A 331 -20.28 15.88 -15.25
CA ASP A 331 -21.39 14.98 -14.95
C ASP A 331 -20.89 13.88 -14.00
N THR A 332 -20.81 14.23 -12.72
CA THR A 332 -20.16 13.40 -11.69
C THR A 332 -21.10 13.04 -10.54
N VAL A 333 -22.36 13.47 -10.61
CA VAL A 333 -23.33 13.23 -9.53
C VAL A 333 -23.60 11.74 -9.43
N ASP A 334 -23.43 11.19 -8.23
CA ASP A 334 -23.68 9.78 -7.98
C ASP A 334 -25.16 9.61 -7.61
N THR A 335 -25.94 9.18 -8.60
CA THR A 335 -27.37 8.88 -8.43
C THR A 335 -27.63 7.39 -8.20
N SER A 336 -26.62 6.62 -7.77
CA SER A 336 -26.80 5.20 -7.47
C SER A 336 -27.86 5.00 -6.38
N PRO A 337 -28.65 3.90 -6.42
CA PRO A 337 -29.65 3.63 -5.39
C PRO A 337 -29.08 3.65 -3.96
N LEU A 338 -27.83 3.22 -3.80
CA LEU A 338 -27.14 3.21 -2.51
C LEU A 338 -26.87 4.62 -1.98
N VAL A 339 -26.30 5.52 -2.80
CA VAL A 339 -26.06 6.92 -2.41
C VAL A 339 -27.37 7.65 -2.12
N MET A 340 -28.40 7.41 -2.94
CA MET A 340 -29.71 8.03 -2.73
C MET A 340 -30.34 7.61 -1.39
N LYS A 341 -30.18 6.33 -0.98
CA LYS A 341 -30.62 5.86 0.34
C LYS A 341 -29.85 6.53 1.47
N TRP A 342 -28.52 6.58 1.39
CA TRP A 342 -27.70 7.30 2.38
C TRP A 342 -28.06 8.78 2.49
N SER A 343 -28.36 9.43 1.36
CA SER A 343 -28.74 10.84 1.35
C SER A 343 -30.11 11.10 1.99
N ALA A 344 -31.04 10.14 1.89
CA ALA A 344 -32.38 10.24 2.45
C ALA A 344 -32.42 9.90 3.95
N ASP A 345 -31.52 9.05 4.42
CA ASP A 345 -31.45 8.62 5.81
C ASP A 345 -30.78 9.65 6.74
N PRO A 346 -30.97 9.52 8.07
CA PRO A 346 -30.24 10.32 9.04
C PRO A 346 -28.73 10.22 8.85
N LEU A 347 -28.06 11.37 9.00
CA LEU A 347 -26.62 11.47 8.87
C LEU A 347 -25.94 10.50 9.84
N LEU A 348 -25.16 9.58 9.28
CA LEU A 348 -24.20 8.78 10.03
C LEU A 348 -22.83 9.43 9.88
N SER A 349 -22.24 9.85 10.99
CA SER A 349 -20.94 10.50 11.05
C SER A 349 -20.29 10.27 12.42
N LEU A 350 -19.03 10.65 12.56
CA LEU A 350 -18.39 10.71 13.88
C LEU A 350 -19.02 11.84 14.70
N ASP A 351 -19.02 11.66 16.03
CA ASP A 351 -19.35 12.77 16.93
C ASP A 351 -18.42 13.97 16.62
N PRO A 352 -18.95 15.17 16.36
CA PRO A 352 -18.14 16.37 16.15
C PRO A 352 -17.14 16.66 17.26
N ALA A 353 -17.38 16.19 18.49
CA ALA A 353 -16.44 16.31 19.60
C ALA A 353 -15.16 15.48 19.41
N LEU A 354 -15.25 14.36 18.68
CA LEU A 354 -14.15 13.44 18.39
C LEU A 354 -13.41 13.78 17.09
N LEU A 355 -13.97 14.67 16.27
CA LEU A 355 -13.33 15.11 15.04
C LEU A 355 -12.00 15.82 15.34
N PRO A 356 -10.93 15.57 14.57
CA PRO A 356 -9.69 16.33 14.66
C PRO A 356 -10.00 17.83 14.52
N LYS A 357 -9.65 18.62 15.54
CA LYS A 357 -9.93 20.05 15.56
C LYS A 357 -8.73 20.82 15.03
N ALA A 358 -9.00 21.85 14.24
CA ALA A 358 -8.00 22.87 13.96
C ALA A 358 -7.68 23.61 15.26
N ASP A 359 -6.39 23.84 15.54
CA ASP A 359 -6.01 24.76 16.60
C ASP A 359 -6.56 26.15 16.27
N ALA A 360 -7.38 26.70 17.18
CA ALA A 360 -8.00 28.03 17.06
C ALA A 360 -6.99 29.19 16.91
N ALA A 361 -5.68 28.90 17.02
CA ALA A 361 -4.59 29.86 16.90
C ALA A 361 -4.02 30.03 15.46
N THR A 362 -4.45 29.22 14.48
CA THR A 362 -3.88 29.27 13.11
C THR A 362 -4.84 29.77 12.03
N SER A 363 -6.07 30.12 12.38
CA SER A 363 -7.03 30.79 11.48
C SER A 363 -6.81 32.32 11.44
N GLY A 364 -5.58 32.73 11.11
CA GLY A 364 -5.24 34.10 10.77
C GLY A 364 -4.15 34.11 9.70
N PRO A 365 -4.14 35.05 8.74
CA PRO A 365 -3.21 35.02 7.62
C PRO A 365 -1.80 35.24 8.16
N ALA A 366 -1.04 34.16 8.33
CA ALA A 366 0.34 34.22 8.81
C ALA A 366 1.27 34.63 7.66
N ALA A 367 1.13 35.89 7.24
CA ALA A 367 2.26 36.67 6.75
C ALA A 367 3.15 36.97 7.97
N ARG A 368 4.20 36.19 8.19
CA ARG A 368 5.37 36.68 8.93
C ARG A 368 6.66 36.26 8.22
N SER A 369 7.29 37.30 7.71
CA SER A 369 8.60 37.39 7.10
C SER A 369 9.66 36.59 7.85
N ALA A 370 10.51 35.93 7.06
CA ALA A 370 11.77 35.39 7.54
C ALA A 370 12.67 36.54 8.04
N GLU A 371 12.88 36.61 9.35
CA GLU A 371 14.06 37.26 9.94
C GLU A 371 14.93 36.17 10.56
N GLN A 372 16.06 35.91 9.91
CA GLN A 372 17.20 35.25 10.54
C GLN A 372 17.78 36.15 11.64
N PRO A 373 18.25 35.57 12.75
CA PRO A 373 19.37 36.15 13.46
C PRO A 373 20.64 35.32 13.25
N GLN A 374 21.69 36.06 12.87
CA GLN A 374 23.07 35.62 12.72
C GLN A 374 23.66 35.07 14.02
N ALA A 375 24.70 34.25 13.84
CA ALA A 375 25.54 33.66 14.86
C ALA A 375 26.23 34.67 15.80
N SER A 376 26.48 34.22 17.02
CA SER A 376 27.64 34.65 17.79
C SER A 376 28.26 33.45 18.51
N ASN A 377 29.57 33.36 18.35
CA ASN A 377 30.47 32.26 18.61
C ASN A 377 31.33 32.64 19.82
N GLU A 378 31.37 31.81 20.86
CA GLU A 378 32.30 31.85 22.01
C GLU A 378 32.03 30.55 22.80
N GLY A 379 32.93 29.67 23.19
CA GLY A 379 34.38 29.61 23.16
C GLY A 379 34.81 28.55 24.21
N ILE A 380 35.36 27.43 23.74
CA ILE A 380 36.45 26.62 24.33
C ILE A 380 36.36 26.18 25.81
N THR A 381 36.41 24.86 26.08
CA THR A 381 37.50 24.22 26.86
C THR A 381 37.47 22.67 26.82
N GLN A 382 38.69 22.12 26.73
CA GLN A 382 39.19 20.75 26.62
C GLN A 382 39.10 19.95 27.96
N GLU A 383 38.60 18.70 28.00
CA GLU A 383 39.31 17.38 28.02
C GLU A 383 39.56 16.82 29.48
N PRO A 384 40.08 15.59 29.75
CA PRO A 384 39.53 14.21 29.63
C PRO A 384 39.55 13.36 30.94
N ALA A 385 38.98 12.14 30.91
CA ALA A 385 39.42 10.91 31.66
C ALA A 385 38.60 9.69 31.14
N GLN A 386 39.15 8.61 30.56
CA GLN A 386 39.76 7.39 31.17
C GLN A 386 38.94 6.82 32.35
N GLU A 387 38.62 5.52 32.51
CA GLU A 387 39.36 4.27 32.25
C GLU A 387 38.46 3.02 32.60
N GLY A 388 38.70 1.87 31.94
CA GLY A 388 38.51 0.48 32.46
C GLY A 388 37.10 -0.10 32.64
N ALA A 389 36.79 -1.40 32.51
CA ALA A 389 37.56 -2.60 32.19
C ALA A 389 36.60 -3.81 31.95
N LYS A 390 37.07 -4.79 31.14
CA LYS A 390 36.95 -6.28 31.22
C LYS A 390 35.59 -6.93 31.59
N ALA A 391 34.95 -7.69 30.69
CA ALA A 391 35.17 -9.11 30.32
C ALA A 391 34.59 -10.16 31.31
N ALA A 392 33.67 -11.01 30.85
CA ALA A 392 33.67 -12.47 31.11
C ALA A 392 32.56 -13.22 30.34
N THR A 393 33.01 -14.31 29.75
CA THR A 393 32.36 -15.43 29.03
C THR A 393 31.75 -16.49 29.96
N GLU A 394 31.14 -17.51 29.35
CA GLU A 394 30.70 -18.84 29.83
C GLU A 394 29.19 -18.96 30.13
N ALA A 395 28.35 -19.74 29.44
CA ALA A 395 28.36 -21.12 28.91
C ALA A 395 27.89 -22.21 29.89
N ALA A 396 26.64 -22.65 29.65
CA ALA A 396 26.12 -24.04 29.71
C ALA A 396 25.81 -24.70 31.09
N PRO A 397 25.30 -25.95 31.16
CA PRO A 397 23.90 -26.34 30.90
C PRO A 397 23.33 -27.34 31.96
N GLY A 398 22.08 -27.79 31.77
CA GLY A 398 21.52 -29.01 32.43
C GLY A 398 20.02 -28.89 32.71
N LYS A 399 19.21 -29.94 32.84
CA LYS A 399 19.21 -31.35 32.42
C LYS A 399 17.77 -31.82 32.74
N ALA A 400 17.27 -32.82 32.00
CA ALA A 400 15.95 -33.43 32.20
C ALA A 400 15.79 -34.13 33.56
N ASP A 401 14.54 -34.31 34.00
CA ASP A 401 14.14 -35.56 34.65
C ASP A 401 12.69 -35.95 34.32
N GLU A 402 12.53 -37.24 34.04
CA GLU A 402 11.29 -37.96 33.80
C GLU A 402 10.58 -38.26 35.12
N THR A 403 9.25 -38.36 35.13
CA THR A 403 8.55 -39.31 36.01
C THR A 403 7.25 -39.78 35.37
N THR A 404 7.29 -41.03 34.94
CA THR A 404 6.15 -41.91 34.64
C THR A 404 5.48 -42.41 35.93
N THR A 405 4.15 -42.49 35.94
CA THR A 405 3.39 -43.52 36.66
C THR A 405 2.08 -43.86 35.92
N LYS A 406 1.93 -45.16 35.60
CA LYS A 406 0.70 -45.87 35.19
C LYS A 406 -0.35 -45.81 36.31
N SER A 407 -1.67 -45.94 36.10
CA SER A 407 -2.52 -47.10 35.73
C SER A 407 -3.98 -46.53 35.76
N ASP A 408 -5.04 -46.96 35.07
CA ASP A 408 -5.53 -48.21 34.48
C ASP A 408 -6.31 -47.92 33.18
#